data_AF-A0A534IXH7-F1
#
_entry.id   AF-A0A534IXH7-F1
#
_cell.length_a   1.000
_cell.length_b   1.000
_cell.length_c   1.000
_cell.angle_alpha   90.00
_cell.angle_beta   90.00
_cell.angle_gamma   90.00
#
_symmetry.space_group_name_H-M   'P 1'
#
loop_
_entity.id
_entity.type
_entity.pdbx_description
1 polymer ?
#
loop_
_entity_poly.entity_id
_entity_poly.type
_entity_poly.pdbx_seq_one_letter_code
_entity_poly.pdbx_strand_id
1 'polypeptide(L)' 'MRSEKDLIVEALGDLQKGETIERALGRILRRYGQTYAEYLRIMDIVREVAHREKVTNLEAARIVAQA' A
#
# COMPACT_ATOMS: atom_id res chain seq x y z
N MET A 1 0.82 -1.31 -17.42
CA MET A 1 0.37 -1.72 -16.07
C MET A 1 1.28 -1.05 -15.06
N ARG A 2 0.73 -0.37 -14.05
CA ARG A 2 1.54 0.13 -12.93
C ARG A 2 1.99 -1.05 -12.09
N SER A 3 3.21 -0.98 -11.54
CA SER A 3 3.67 -2.00 -10.59
C SER A 3 3.00 -1.82 -9.23
N GLU A 4 3.05 -2.86 -8.40
CA GLU A 4 2.60 -2.82 -7.01
C GLU A 4 3.34 -1.73 -6.22
N LYS A 5 4.64 -1.58 -6.49
CA LYS A 5 5.49 -0.53 -5.91
C LYS A 5 5.01 0.88 -6.29
N ASP A 6 4.68 1.12 -7.56
CA ASP A 6 4.17 2.43 -8.01
C ASP A 6 2.85 2.79 -7.31
N LEU A 7 1.98 1.79 -7.12
CA LEU A 7 0.69 1.96 -6.45
C LEU A 7 0.86 2.28 -4.95
N ILE A 8 1.83 1.63 -4.29
CA ILE A 8 2.18 1.92 -2.89
C ILE A 8 2.78 3.32 -2.76
N VAL A 9 3.70 3.71 -3.65
CA VAL A 9 4.33 5.04 -3.64
C VAL A 9 3.26 6.13 -3.81
N GLU A 10 2.34 5.96 -4.76
CA GLU A 10 1.26 6.92 -4.96
C GLU A 10 0.32 6.96 -3.75
N ALA A 11 -0.02 5.82 -3.15
CA ALA A 11 -0.83 5.77 -1.94
C ALA A 11 -0.15 6.50 -0.76
N LEU A 12 1.16 6.34 -0.59
CA LEU A 12 1.94 7.06 0.43
C LEU A 12 1.96 8.57 0.18
N GLY A 13 1.97 9.01 -1.08
CA GLY A 13 1.90 10.42 -1.45
C GLY A 13 0.50 11.03 -1.32
N ASP A 14 -0.55 10.21 -1.44
CA ASP A 14 -1.97 10.60 -1.34
C ASP A 14 -2.52 10.45 0.10
N LEU A 15 -1.67 10.11 1.07
CA LEU A 15 -2.05 9.94 2.47
C LEU A 15 -2.58 11.24 3.08
N GLN A 16 -3.79 11.18 3.62
CA GLN A 16 -4.37 12.25 4.42
C GLN A 16 -3.95 12.14 5.89
N LYS A 17 -4.06 13.24 6.64
CA LYS A 17 -3.67 13.28 8.06
C LYS A 17 -4.48 12.26 8.87
N GLY A 18 -3.78 11.32 9.52
CA GLY A 18 -4.40 10.26 10.33
C GLY A 18 -5.02 9.12 9.52
N GLU A 19 -4.82 9.10 8.20
CA GLU A 19 -5.29 8.03 7.33
C GLU A 19 -4.37 6.80 7.39
N THR A 20 -4.95 5.63 7.22
CA THR A 20 -4.19 4.37 7.12
C THR A 20 -3.79 4.10 5.67
N ILE A 21 -2.73 3.31 5.48
CA ILE A 21 -2.28 2.98 4.13
C ILE A 21 -3.33 2.17 3.33
N GLU A 22 -4.14 1.35 4.00
CA GLU A 22 -5.23 0.58 3.39
C GLU A 22 -6.25 1.49 2.71
N ARG A 23 -6.63 2.59 3.37
CA ARG A 23 -7.61 3.54 2.84
C ARG A 23 -7.06 4.31 1.66
N ALA A 24 -5.84 4.82 1.77
CA ALA A 24 -5.16 5.51 0.68
C ALA A 24 -4.99 4.57 -0.53
N LEU A 25 -4.48 3.36 -0.32
CA LEU A 25 -4.30 2.36 -1.37
C LEU A 25 -5.62 2.00 -2.05
N GLY A 26 -6.68 1.75 -1.27
CA GLY A 26 -8.01 1.48 -1.84
C GLY A 26 -8.54 2.61 -2.71
N ARG A 27 -8.24 3.87 -2.36
CA ARG A 27 -8.59 5.04 -3.19
C ARG A 27 -7.79 5.08 -4.49
N ILE A 28 -6.49 4.84 -4.43
CA ILE A 28 -5.61 4.76 -5.62
C ILE A 28 -6.02 3.64 -6.56
N LEU A 29 -6.29 2.44 -6.04
CA LEU A 29 -6.72 1.30 -6.84
C LEU A 29 -8.05 1.57 -7.56
N ARG A 30 -9.04 2.17 -6.88
CA ARG A 30 -10.30 2.57 -7.52
C ARG A 30 -10.11 3.61 -8.61
N ARG A 31 -9.18 4.56 -8.44
CA ARG A 31 -8.84 5.58 -9.47
C ARG A 31 -8.38 4.93 -10.77
N TYR A 32 -7.69 3.79 -10.69
CA TYR A 32 -7.15 3.07 -11.84
C TYR A 32 -7.98 1.86 -12.30
N GLY A 33 -9.22 1.70 -11.78
CA GLY A 33 -10.09 0.58 -12.14
C GLY A 33 -9.54 -0.79 -11.73
N GLN A 34 -8.67 -0.82 -10.72
CA GLN A 34 -8.10 -2.05 -10.17
C GLN A 34 -9.13 -2.78 -9.30
N THR A 35 -8.90 -4.06 -9.10
CA THR A 35 -9.79 -5.00 -8.43
C THR A 35 -9.48 -5.14 -6.94
N TYR A 36 -10.44 -5.69 -6.19
CA TYR A 36 -10.20 -6.07 -4.80
C TYR A 36 -9.12 -7.16 -4.65
N ALA A 37 -8.95 -8.03 -5.66
CA ALA A 37 -7.89 -9.04 -5.67
C ALA A 37 -6.50 -8.39 -5.74
N GLU A 38 -6.33 -7.33 -6.53
CA GLU A 38 -5.07 -6.56 -6.58
C GLU A 38 -4.81 -5.84 -5.26
N TYR A 39 -5.84 -5.30 -4.61
CA TYR A 39 -5.72 -4.75 -3.26
C TYR A 39 -5.19 -5.77 -2.26
N LEU A 40 -5.78 -6.97 -2.23
CA LEU A 40 -5.36 -8.03 -1.29
C LEU A 40 -3.90 -8.42 -1.53
N ARG A 41 -3.52 -8.63 -2.80
CA ARG A 41 -2.15 -9.01 -3.16
C ARG A 41 -1.11 -7.99 -2.66
N ILE A 42 -1.37 -6.70 -2.90
CA ILE A 42 -0.48 -5.62 -2.45
C ILE A 42 -0.44 -5.55 -0.92
N MET A 43 -1.60 -5.66 -0.27
CA MET A 43 -1.67 -5.60 1.19
C MET A 43 -1.03 -6.79 1.89
N ASP A 44 -1.04 -7.97 1.28
CA ASP A 44 -0.38 -9.15 1.85
C ASP A 44 1.14 -8.96 1.89
N ILE A 45 1.73 -8.38 0.85
CA ILE A 45 3.16 -7.99 0.85
C ILE A 45 3.46 -7.00 1.99
N VAL A 46 2.63 -5.96 2.13
CA VAL A 46 2.80 -4.94 3.18
C VAL A 46 2.68 -5.58 4.57
N ARG A 47 1.69 -6.46 4.79
CA ARG A 47 1.47 -7.13 6.07
C ARG A 47 2.55 -8.13 6.41
N GLU A 48 3.08 -8.85 5.42
CA GLU A 48 4.20 -9.76 5.61
C GLU A 48 5.43 -9.00 6.10
N VAL A 49 5.75 -7.87 5.47
CA VAL A 49 6.84 -6.99 5.91
C VAL A 49 6.53 -6.40 7.29
N ALA A 50 5.31 -5.92 7.54
CA ALA A 50 4.92 -5.39 8.85
C ALA A 50 5.12 -6.42 9.97
N HIS A 51 4.71 -7.66 9.73
CA HIS A 51 4.86 -8.77 10.67
C HIS A 51 6.34 -9.13 10.88
N ARG A 52 7.11 -9.28 9.80
CA ARG A 52 8.54 -9.64 9.85
C ARG A 52 9.38 -8.60 10.58
N GLU A 53 9.15 -7.32 10.26
CA GLU A 53 9.93 -6.20 10.80
C GLU A 53 9.35 -5.65 12.12
N LYS A 54 8.19 -6.13 12.57
CA LYS A 54 7.45 -5.67 13.76
C LYS A 54 7.14 -4.16 13.73
N VAL A 55 6.72 -3.68 12.57
CA VAL A 55 6.37 -2.27 12.34
C VAL A 55 4.91 -2.12 11.94
N THR A 56 4.41 -0.89 11.91
CA THR A 56 3.05 -0.62 11.42
C THR A 56 2.93 -0.89 9.91
N ASN A 57 1.72 -1.14 9.41
CA ASN A 57 1.48 -1.29 7.96
C ASN A 57 1.93 -0.05 7.17
N LEU A 58 1.84 1.14 7.78
CA LEU A 58 2.31 2.38 7.17
C LEU A 58 3.84 2.40 7.02
N GLU A 59 4.57 2.00 8.05
CA GLU A 59 6.04 1.88 8.01
C GLU A 59 6.46 0.77 7.04
N ALA A 60 5.80 -0.38 7.07
CA ALA A 60 6.05 -1.47 6.15
C ALA A 60 5.83 -1.07 4.68
N ALA A 61 4.78 -0.30 4.39
CA ALA A 61 4.57 0.25 3.05
C ALA A 61 5.70 1.19 2.62
N ARG A 62 6.27 1.98 3.53
CA ARG A 62 7.47 2.80 3.24
C ARG A 62 8.69 1.95 2.95
N ILE A 63 8.86 0.83 3.66
CA ILE A 63 9.95 -0.13 3.43
C ILE A 63 9.79 -0.78 2.04
N VAL A 64 8.60 -1.29 1.72
CA VAL A 64 8.29 -1.89 0.40
C VAL A 64 8.47 -0.88 -0.74
N ALA A 65 8.13 0.39 -0.52
CA ALA A 65 8.34 1.44 -1.50
C ALA A 65 9.83 1.77 -1.76
N GLN A 66 10.73 1.40 -0.85
CA GLN A 66 12.17 1.66 -0.95
C GLN A 66 13.00 0.44 -1.40
N ALA A 67 12.48 -0.78 -1.18
CA ALA A 67 13.07 -2.04 -1.66
C ALA A 67 13.04 -2.15 -3.18
#